data_AF-A0A2V5SG33-F1
#
_entry.id   AF-A0A2V5SG33-F1
#
_cell.length_a   1.000
_cell.length_b   1.000
_cell.length_c   1.000
_cell.angle_alpha   90.00
_cell.angle_beta   90.00
_cell.angle_gamma   90.00
#
_symmetry.space_group_name_H-M   'P 1'
#
loop_
_entity.id
_entity.type
_entity.pdbx_description
1 polymer ?
#
loop_
_entity_poly.entity_id
_entity_poly.type
_entity_poly.pdbx_seq_one_letter_code
_entity_poly.pdbx_strand_id
1 'polypeptide(L)'
;QSGDIRFIDSSHTVKIGGDVNYLFLEVLPRLRPGVIVHVHDIFFPFDYRRDWVLDEFRFWTEQYLLQAFLAFNSDFEVLLCNNYLAYRYLDHFKATFPSSPWWGGGSFWMRRKLAANRNRS
;
A
#
# COMPACT_ATOMS: atom_id res chain seq x y z
N GLN A 1 9.88 10.64 10.33
CA GLN A 1 11.35 10.72 10.34
C GLN A 1 11.91 9.50 9.61
N SER A 2 13.20 9.46 9.24
CA SER A 2 13.77 8.26 8.61
C SER A 2 13.64 7.08 9.58
N GLY A 3 13.25 5.90 9.08
CA GLY A 3 12.99 4.71 9.90
C GLY A 3 11.59 4.65 10.53
N ASP A 4 10.78 5.70 10.41
CA ASP A 4 9.39 5.68 10.91
C ASP A 4 8.46 4.93 9.96
N ILE A 5 7.30 4.54 10.50
CA ILE A 5 6.18 3.97 9.75
C ILE A 5 5.07 5.02 9.61
N ARG A 6 4.60 5.23 8.37
CA ARG A 6 3.40 5.99 8.06
C ARG A 6 2.26 5.02 7.77
N PHE A 7 1.27 4.98 8.65
CA PHE A 7 0.06 4.19 8.48
C PHE A 7 -1.03 5.04 7.81
N ILE A 8 -1.61 4.55 6.72
CA ILE A 8 -2.69 5.20 5.98
C ILE A 8 -3.92 4.30 6.03
N ASP A 9 -4.96 4.81 6.69
CA ASP A 9 -6.33 4.31 6.62
C ASP A 9 -7.23 5.53 6.38
N SER A 10 -7.53 5.76 5.11
CA SER A 10 -8.11 7.00 4.60
C SER A 10 -9.61 6.81 4.31
N SER A 11 -10.23 7.78 3.65
CA SER A 11 -11.57 7.59 3.09
C SER A 11 -11.61 6.66 1.87
N HIS A 12 -10.47 6.16 1.41
CA HIS A 12 -10.30 5.25 0.26
C HIS A 12 -10.84 5.78 -1.08
N THR A 13 -11.26 7.05 -1.15
CA THR A 13 -11.91 7.64 -2.32
C THR A 13 -11.18 8.88 -2.82
N VAL A 14 -10.79 8.87 -4.09
CA VAL A 14 -10.27 10.03 -4.83
C VAL A 14 -11.41 10.99 -5.11
N LYS A 15 -11.38 12.19 -4.52
CA LYS A 15 -12.39 13.24 -4.70
C LYS A 15 -11.82 14.63 -4.43
N ILE A 16 -12.51 15.67 -4.92
CA ILE A 16 -12.12 17.07 -4.70
C ILE A 16 -12.00 17.34 -3.20
N GLY A 17 -10.83 17.84 -2.76
CA GLY A 17 -10.54 18.09 -1.35
C GLY A 17 -10.41 16.83 -0.47
N GLY A 18 -10.34 15.65 -1.07
CA GLY A 18 -10.23 14.38 -0.33
C GLY A 18 -8.87 14.16 0.34
N ASP A 19 -8.88 13.42 1.43
CA ASP A 19 -7.69 13.02 2.19
C ASP A 19 -6.75 12.12 1.38
N VAL A 20 -7.28 11.21 0.55
CA VAL A 20 -6.48 10.39 -0.39
C VAL A 20 -5.61 11.28 -1.28
N ASN A 21 -6.19 12.32 -1.88
CA ASN A 21 -5.46 13.23 -2.76
C ASN A 21 -4.36 13.96 -1.98
N TYR A 22 -4.68 14.47 -0.79
CA TYR A 22 -3.70 15.13 0.06
C TYR A 22 -2.55 14.19 0.45
N LEU A 23 -2.86 12.94 0.82
CA LEU A 23 -1.85 11.95 1.17
C LEU A 23 -0.93 11.65 -0.01
N PHE A 24 -1.46 11.35 -1.18
CA PHE A 24 -0.66 10.97 -2.35
C PHE A 24 0.09 12.12 -3.01
N LEU A 25 -0.53 13.30 -3.09
CA LEU A 25 0.02 14.45 -3.83
C LEU A 25 0.87 15.36 -2.94
N GLU A 26 0.61 15.40 -1.63
CA GLU A 26 1.30 16.30 -0.72
C GLU A 26 2.16 15.56 0.32
N VAL A 27 1.63 14.51 0.95
CA VAL A 27 2.35 13.84 2.06
C VAL A 27 3.43 12.90 1.55
N LEU A 28 3.07 11.93 0.70
CA LEU A 28 3.99 10.90 0.22
C LEU A 28 5.25 11.49 -0.45
N PRO A 29 5.17 12.52 -1.32
CA PRO A 29 6.36 13.07 -1.97
C PRO A 29 7.35 13.73 -1.00
N ARG A 30 6.89 14.15 0.19
CA ARG A 30 7.71 14.83 1.21
C ARG A 30 8.25 13.87 2.28
N LEU A 31 7.93 12.58 2.19
CA LEU A 31 8.46 11.60 3.13
C LEU A 31 9.98 11.51 3.02
N ARG A 32 10.64 11.44 4.18
CA ARG A 32 12.08 11.24 4.22
C ARG A 32 12.43 9.86 3.66
N PRO A 33 13.58 9.71 2.97
CA PRO A 33 14.13 8.41 2.62
C PRO A 33 14.14 7.46 3.82
N GLY A 34 13.79 6.20 3.61
CA GLY A 34 13.72 5.16 4.63
C GLY A 34 12.38 5.02 5.34
N VAL A 35 11.43 5.96 5.18
CA VAL A 35 10.07 5.82 5.74
C VAL A 35 9.34 4.65 5.08
N ILE A 36 8.77 3.77 5.90
CA ILE A 36 7.86 2.70 5.46
C ILE A 36 6.44 3.25 5.45
N VAL A 37 5.69 2.95 4.41
CA VAL A 37 4.29 3.35 4.24
C VAL A 37 3.44 2.09 4.20
N HIS A 38 2.44 2.04 5.07
CA HIS A 38 1.35 1.07 5.03
C HIS A 38 0.10 1.74 4.47
N VAL A 39 -0.53 1.13 3.49
CA VAL A 39 -1.85 1.50 2.98
C VAL A 39 -2.81 0.36 3.26
N HIS A 40 -3.84 0.66 4.05
CA HIS A 40 -4.86 -0.31 4.45
C HIS A 40 -5.80 -0.65 3.28
N ASP A 41 -6.47 -1.80 3.33
CA ASP A 41 -7.48 -2.26 2.37
C ASP A 41 -7.05 -2.29 0.89
N ILE A 42 -5.79 -2.62 0.60
CA ILE A 42 -5.30 -2.83 -0.78
C ILE A 42 -5.29 -4.32 -1.14
N PHE A 43 -5.93 -4.67 -2.25
CA PHE A 43 -6.18 -6.03 -2.74
C PHE A 43 -5.42 -6.37 -4.03
N PHE A 44 -4.34 -5.66 -4.35
CA PHE A 44 -3.51 -6.02 -5.50
C PHE A 44 -3.17 -7.52 -5.55
N PRO A 45 -3.14 -8.12 -6.75
CA PRO A 45 -3.30 -7.51 -8.07
C PRO A 45 -4.77 -7.47 -8.55
N PHE A 46 -5.72 -7.79 -7.68
CA PHE A 46 -7.14 -7.86 -8.01
C PHE A 46 -7.85 -6.55 -7.67
N ASP A 47 -9.06 -6.39 -8.20
CA ASP A 47 -9.98 -5.32 -7.79
C ASP A 47 -10.46 -5.47 -6.35
N TYR A 48 -11.11 -4.42 -5.85
CA TYR A 48 -11.85 -4.49 -4.59
C TYR A 48 -12.87 -5.64 -4.62
N ARG A 49 -13.17 -6.18 -3.44
CA ARG A 49 -14.05 -7.34 -3.30
C ARG A 49 -15.44 -7.03 -3.88
N ARG A 50 -16.01 -8.01 -4.58
CA ARG A 50 -17.30 -7.86 -5.26
C ARG A 50 -18.45 -7.49 -4.31
N ASP A 51 -18.48 -8.09 -3.12
CA ASP A 51 -19.48 -7.82 -2.08
C ASP A 51 -19.37 -6.37 -1.57
N TRP A 52 -18.16 -5.85 -1.42
CA TRP A 52 -17.96 -4.45 -1.03
C TRP A 52 -18.53 -3.48 -2.06
N VAL A 53 -18.42 -3.79 -3.35
CA VAL A 53 -18.92 -2.92 -4.42
C VAL A 53 -20.42 -3.06 -4.61
N LEU A 54 -20.94 -4.29 -4.63
CA LEU A 54 -22.34 -4.55 -5.02
C LEU A 54 -23.32 -4.52 -3.85
N ASP A 55 -22.90 -4.96 -2.67
CA ASP A 55 -23.78 -5.09 -1.50
C ASP A 55 -23.57 -3.92 -0.53
N GLU A 56 -22.32 -3.46 -0.37
CA GLU A 56 -21.97 -2.35 0.54
C GLU A 56 -21.81 -0.99 -0.16
N PHE A 57 -21.84 -0.97 -1.51
CA PHE A 57 -21.70 0.24 -2.31
C PHE A 57 -20.42 1.06 -2.00
N ARG A 58 -19.32 0.39 -1.66
CA ARG A 58 -18.00 0.99 -1.47
C ARG A 58 -17.33 1.22 -2.83
N PHE A 59 -17.47 2.43 -3.35
CA PHE A 59 -16.82 2.86 -4.60
C PHE A 59 -15.42 3.45 -4.34
N TRP A 60 -14.59 2.66 -3.67
CA TRP A 60 -13.23 3.05 -3.34
C TRP A 60 -12.35 3.06 -4.59
N THR A 61 -11.44 4.03 -4.63
CA THR A 61 -10.59 4.31 -5.80
C THR A 61 -9.12 4.51 -5.44
N GLU A 62 -8.78 4.52 -4.14
CA GLU A 62 -7.40 4.71 -3.65
C GLU A 62 -6.44 3.67 -4.22
N GLN A 63 -6.84 2.40 -4.30
CA GLN A 63 -6.02 1.35 -4.89
C GLN A 63 -5.55 1.68 -6.32
N TYR A 64 -6.43 2.23 -7.16
CA TYR A 64 -6.06 2.54 -8.55
C TYR A 64 -5.11 3.74 -8.62
N LEU A 65 -5.28 4.72 -7.73
CA LEU A 65 -4.32 5.82 -7.59
C LEU A 65 -2.96 5.30 -7.11
N LEU A 66 -2.95 4.37 -6.15
CA LEU A 66 -1.72 3.70 -5.71
C LEU A 66 -1.06 2.93 -6.86
N GLN A 67 -1.83 2.24 -7.70
CA GLN A 67 -1.29 1.52 -8.85
C GLN A 67 -0.62 2.48 -9.84
N ALA A 68 -1.31 3.57 -10.18
CA ALA A 68 -0.78 4.62 -11.05
C ALA A 68 0.46 5.27 -10.45
N PHE A 69 0.44 5.55 -9.14
CA PHE A 69 1.57 6.08 -8.40
C PHE A 69 2.78 5.15 -8.50
N LEU A 70 2.62 3.83 -8.41
CA LEU A 70 3.73 2.88 -8.46
C LEU A 70 4.25 2.61 -9.88
N ALA A 71 3.38 2.60 -10.89
CA ALA A 71 3.69 2.13 -12.24
C ALA A 71 4.91 2.81 -12.89
N PHE A 72 5.19 4.07 -12.53
CA PHE A 72 6.31 4.84 -13.06
C PHE A 72 7.12 5.56 -11.97
N ASN A 73 6.98 5.14 -10.71
CA ASN A 73 7.68 5.77 -9.61
C ASN A 73 8.82 4.90 -9.11
N SER A 74 10.04 5.33 -9.42
CA SER A 74 11.26 4.67 -9.00
C SER A 74 11.72 5.05 -7.60
N ASP A 75 11.10 6.02 -6.94
CA ASP A 75 11.51 6.49 -5.62
C ASP A 75 10.96 5.66 -4.47
N PHE A 76 9.94 4.83 -4.74
CA PHE A 76 9.38 3.90 -3.78
C PHE A 76 9.70 2.48 -4.21
N GLU A 77 9.97 1.62 -3.22
CA GLU A 77 10.11 0.18 -3.43
C GLU A 77 8.95 -0.54 -2.75
N VAL A 78 8.42 -1.56 -3.42
CA VAL A 78 7.39 -2.42 -2.86
C VAL A 78 8.05 -3.37 -1.87
N LEU A 79 7.55 -3.42 -0.65
CA LEU A 79 8.01 -4.36 0.38
C LEU A 79 7.09 -5.56 0.46
N LEU A 80 5.77 -5.34 0.44
CA LEU A 80 4.79 -6.39 0.69
C LEU A 80 3.43 -6.04 0.10
N CYS A 81 2.72 -7.05 -0.41
CA CYS A 81 1.29 -6.98 -0.63
C CYS A 81 0.65 -8.24 -0.05
N ASN A 82 -0.15 -8.07 1.01
CA ASN A 82 -0.69 -9.21 1.76
C ASN A 82 -1.64 -10.06 0.91
N ASN A 83 -2.49 -9.41 0.12
CA ASN A 83 -3.44 -10.12 -0.73
C ASN A 83 -2.72 -10.94 -1.80
N TYR A 84 -1.68 -10.38 -2.44
CA TYR A 84 -0.84 -11.12 -3.39
C TYR A 84 -0.13 -12.32 -2.74
N LEU A 85 0.41 -12.16 -1.53
CA LEU A 85 1.05 -13.26 -0.82
C LEU A 85 0.06 -14.38 -0.48
N ALA A 86 -1.12 -14.03 0.02
CA ALA A 86 -2.15 -15.03 0.31
C ALA A 86 -2.64 -15.73 -0.95
N TYR A 87 -2.75 -15.02 -2.07
CA TYR A 87 -3.13 -15.61 -3.35
C TYR A 87 -2.05 -16.56 -3.91
N ARG A 88 -0.78 -16.14 -3.92
CA ARG A 88 0.29 -16.85 -4.64
C ARG A 88 1.09 -17.82 -3.79
N TYR A 89 1.18 -17.58 -2.48
CA TYR A 89 2.08 -18.26 -1.55
C TYR A 89 1.36 -18.67 -0.25
N LEU A 90 0.08 -19.03 -0.33
CA LEU A 90 -0.75 -19.35 0.84
C LEU A 90 -0.10 -20.35 1.80
N ASP A 91 0.47 -21.43 1.28
CA ASP A 91 1.07 -22.48 2.11
C ASP A 91 2.28 -21.99 2.89
N HIS A 92 3.12 -21.17 2.25
CA HIS A 92 4.26 -20.54 2.92
C HIS A 92 3.78 -19.54 3.98
N PHE A 93 2.71 -18.79 3.67
CA PHE A 93 2.11 -17.84 4.58
C PHE A 93 1.53 -18.53 5.82
N LYS A 94 0.86 -19.68 5.62
CA LYS A 94 0.34 -20.54 6.68
C LYS A 94 1.45 -21.16 7.53
N ALA A 95 2.50 -21.66 6.90
CA ALA A 95 3.64 -22.23 7.61
C ALA A 95 4.39 -21.18 8.45
N THR A 96 4.51 -19.95 7.93
CA THR A 96 5.17 -18.83 8.63
C THR A 96 4.32 -18.30 9.79
N PHE A 97 3.00 -18.25 9.62
CA PHE A 97 2.05 -17.72 10.62
C PHE A 97 1.00 -18.78 11.01
N PRO A 98 1.40 -19.90 11.64
CA PRO A 98 0.50 -21.04 11.87
C PRO A 98 -0.65 -20.74 12.83
N SER A 99 -0.48 -19.76 13.72
CA SER A 99 -1.48 -19.35 14.70
C SER A 99 -2.29 -18.12 14.27
N SER A 100 -2.16 -17.68 13.03
CA SER A 100 -2.91 -16.52 12.55
C SER A 100 -4.41 -16.85 12.47
N PRO A 101 -5.30 -15.99 12.98
CA PRO A 101 -6.75 -16.20 12.86
C PRO A 101 -7.24 -16.09 11.41
N TRP A 102 -6.47 -15.44 10.53
CA TRP A 102 -6.74 -15.32 9.10
C TRP A 102 -5.43 -15.30 8.31
N TRP A 103 -5.45 -15.84 7.09
CA TRP A 103 -4.31 -15.81 6.17
C TRP A 103 -4.65 -14.97 4.95
N GLY A 104 -4.10 -13.76 4.92
CA GLY A 104 -4.35 -12.75 3.89
C GLY A 104 -4.81 -11.43 4.50
N GLY A 105 -5.61 -10.69 3.73
CA GLY A 105 -6.10 -9.37 4.09
C GLY A 105 -5.64 -8.29 3.12
N GLY A 106 -6.39 -7.19 3.10
CA GLY A 106 -6.10 -6.03 2.26
C GLY A 106 -5.05 -5.16 2.93
N SER A 107 -3.80 -5.22 2.47
CA SER A 107 -2.81 -4.18 2.80
C SER A 107 -1.64 -4.19 1.84
N PHE A 108 -1.03 -3.02 1.70
CA PHE A 108 0.13 -2.79 0.87
C PHE A 108 1.20 -2.04 1.64
N TRP A 109 2.44 -2.48 1.48
CA TRP A 109 3.60 -1.91 2.13
C TRP A 109 4.63 -1.50 1.09
N MET A 110 5.07 -0.24 1.17
CA MET A 110 6.18 0.29 0.37
C MET A 110 7.12 1.10 1.25
N ARG A 111 8.31 1.39 0.74
CA ARG A 111 9.28 2.24 1.41
C ARG A 111 9.77 3.32 0.47
N ARG A 112 9.90 4.56 0.97
CA ARG A 112 10.65 5.60 0.26
C ARG A 112 12.10 5.17 0.23
N LYS A 113 12.66 4.91 -0.96
CA LYS A 113 14.02 4.41 -1.11
C LYS A 113 15.01 5.33 -0.40
N LEU A 114 16.03 4.73 0.21
CA LEU A 114 17.16 5.48 0.72
C LEU A 114 17.78 6.28 -0.43
N ALA A 115 18.19 7.52 -0.18
CA ALA A 115 18.98 8.24 -1.17
C ALA A 115 20.20 7.37 -1.50
N ALA A 116 20.45 7.13 -2.80
CA ALA A 116 21.70 6.50 -3.19
C ALA A 116 22.82 7.35 -2.58
N ASN A 117 23.69 6.72 -1.78
CA ASN A 117 24.87 7.40 -1.27
C ASN A 117 25.63 7.94 -2.48
N ARG A 118 25.50 9.24 -2.75
CA ARG A 118 26.42 9.98 -3.61
C ARG A 118 27.72 10.16 -2.82
N ASN A 119 28.40 9.06 -2.51
CA ASN A 119 29.80 9.08 -2.12
C ASN A 119 30.58 9.13 -3.45
N ARG A 120 30.96 10.34 -3.87
CA ARG A 120 32.30 10.92 -3.63
C ARG A 120 33.37 10.11 -4.37
N SER A 121 33.52 10.43 -5.66
CA SER A 121 34.82 10.37 -6.35
C SER A 121 35.52 11.71 -6.15
#